data_AF-A0A382UQB0-F1
#
_entry.id   AF-A0A382UQB0-F1
#
_cell.length_a   1.000
_cell.length_b   1.000
_cell.length_c   1.000
_cell.angle_alpha   90.00
_cell.angle_beta   90.00
_cell.angle_gamma   90.00
#
_symmetry.space_group_name_H-M   'P 1'
#
loop_
_entity.id
_entity.type
_entity.pdbx_description
1 polymer ?
#
loop_
_entity_poly.entity_id
_entity_poly.type
_entity_poly.pdbx_seq_one_letter_code
_entity_poly.pdbx_strand_id
1 'polypeptide(L)'
;MAVQGGLMDGRLGTLEPGQKCLTCGNTSARCPGHFGHIELAEPVLHIAFIDSIHKLLNSTCRSCSRLKVSQEILDGFTKTKQHKTSYSIVSRKRIPEQILDKAKKQKECPHCGKVQYELIFTKPTIFIEKTELGEN
;
A
#
# COMPACT_ATOMS: atom_id res chain seq x y z
N MET A 1 28.38 -15.01 21.17
CA MET A 1 28.42 -16.10 20.16
C MET A 1 27.33 -15.84 19.14
N ALA A 2 27.64 -15.90 17.85
CA ALA A 2 26.62 -15.87 16.81
C ALA A 2 25.78 -17.16 16.92
N VAL A 3 24.49 -17.01 17.21
CA VAL A 3 23.56 -18.14 17.27
C VAL A 3 22.97 -18.32 15.88
N GLN A 4 23.07 -19.53 15.34
CA GLN A 4 22.50 -19.86 14.04
C GLN A 4 20.97 -19.69 14.09
N GLY A 5 20.41 -18.96 13.12
CA GLY A 5 18.99 -18.58 13.09
C GLY A 5 18.60 -17.47 14.06
N GLY A 6 19.55 -16.84 14.76
CA GLY A 6 19.31 -15.69 15.62
C GLY A 6 19.48 -14.34 14.91
N LEU A 7 19.32 -13.25 15.67
CA LEU A 7 19.49 -11.89 15.16
C LEU A 7 20.90 -11.62 14.57
N MET A 8 21.92 -12.24 15.16
CA MET A 8 23.32 -12.09 14.77
C MET A 8 23.82 -13.30 13.98
N ASP A 9 22.99 -13.86 13.09
CA ASP A 9 23.40 -14.96 12.22
C ASP A 9 24.51 -14.51 11.26
N GLY A 10 25.59 -15.29 11.15
CA GLY A 10 26.72 -15.02 10.24
C GLY A 10 26.35 -15.03 8.75
N ARG A 11 25.14 -15.47 8.40
CA ARG A 11 24.55 -15.35 7.06
C ARG A 11 24.09 -13.92 6.74
N LEU A 12 23.76 -13.11 7.75
CA LEU A 12 23.34 -11.71 7.57
C LEU A 12 24.54 -10.76 7.39
N GLY A 13 25.73 -11.22 7.71
CA GLY A 13 26.97 -10.46 7.56
C GLY A 13 27.97 -10.84 8.64
N THR A 14 29.12 -10.19 8.62
CA THR A 14 30.15 -10.36 9.64
C THR A 14 30.71 -8.99 10.01
N LEU A 15 30.76 -8.70 11.31
CA LEU A 15 31.36 -7.47 11.83
C LEU A 15 32.79 -7.72 12.33
N GLU A 16 33.05 -8.93 12.84
CA GLU A 16 34.34 -9.28 13.45
C GLU A 16 35.46 -9.41 12.41
N PRO A 17 36.61 -8.72 12.61
CA PRO A 17 37.79 -8.89 11.78
C PRO A 17 38.28 -10.35 11.81
N GLY A 18 38.37 -10.98 10.63
CA GLY A 18 38.83 -12.36 10.48
C GLY A 18 37.72 -13.41 10.39
N GLN A 19 36.49 -13.09 10.83
CA GLN A 19 35.34 -13.95 10.58
C GLN A 19 34.84 -13.76 9.14
N LYS A 20 34.63 -14.86 8.42
CA LYS A 20 34.06 -14.85 7.07
C LYS A 20 32.54 -14.91 7.14
N CYS A 21 31.86 -14.13 6.29
CA CYS A 21 30.42 -14.22 6.15
C CYS A 21 30.03 -15.58 5.55
N LEU A 22 28.97 -16.21 6.09
CA LEU A 22 28.49 -17.52 5.62
C LEU A 22 27.76 -17.45 4.28
N THR A 23 27.35 -16.27 3.84
CA THR A 23 26.62 -16.06 2.57
C THR A 23 27.54 -15.70 1.43
N CYS A 24 28.43 -14.70 1.62
CA CYS A 24 29.34 -14.24 0.54
C CYS A 24 30.79 -14.71 0.69
N GLY A 25 31.19 -15.31 1.82
CA GLY A 25 32.57 -15.76 2.05
C GLY A 25 33.60 -14.65 2.27
N ASN A 26 33.21 -13.38 2.11
CA ASN A 26 34.07 -12.22 2.31
C ASN A 26 34.28 -11.92 3.80
N THR A 27 35.37 -11.24 4.11
CA THR A 27 35.65 -10.66 5.44
C THR A 27 34.81 -9.39 5.65
N SER A 28 34.74 -8.91 6.90
CA SER A 28 33.93 -7.73 7.29
C SER A 28 34.19 -6.50 6.41
N ALA A 29 35.44 -6.27 6.00
CA ALA A 29 35.81 -5.15 5.13
C ALA A 29 35.21 -5.21 3.71
N ARG A 30 34.84 -6.40 3.21
CA ARG A 30 34.31 -6.61 1.84
C ARG A 30 32.90 -7.20 1.84
N CYS A 31 32.27 -7.34 3.00
CA CYS A 31 30.91 -7.85 3.11
C CYS A 31 29.93 -6.66 3.05
N PRO A 32 29.04 -6.59 2.04
CA PRO A 32 28.06 -5.51 1.95
C PRO A 32 26.89 -5.65 2.95
N GLY A 33 26.82 -6.76 3.70
CA GLY A 33 25.67 -7.15 4.48
C GLY A 33 24.61 -7.87 3.65
N HIS A 34 23.78 -8.67 4.31
CA HIS A 34 22.74 -9.48 3.68
C HIS A 34 21.41 -9.31 4.44
N PHE A 35 20.33 -9.17 3.69
CA PHE A 35 19.00 -9.00 4.27
C PHE A 35 18.51 -10.31 4.88
N GLY A 36 17.91 -10.19 6.06
CA GLY A 36 17.03 -11.19 6.64
C GLY A 36 15.58 -10.75 6.50
N HIS A 37 14.66 -11.66 6.81
CA HIS A 37 13.25 -11.34 6.97
C HIS A 37 12.72 -12.03 8.22
N ILE A 38 11.62 -11.49 8.75
CA ILE A 38 10.86 -12.08 9.84
C ILE A 38 9.44 -12.27 9.33
N GLU A 39 8.90 -13.47 9.51
CA GLU A 39 7.50 -13.74 9.26
C GLU A 39 6.68 -13.21 10.44
N LEU A 40 5.80 -12.25 10.17
CA LEU A 40 4.90 -11.70 11.18
C LEU A 40 3.71 -12.64 11.36
N ALA A 41 3.29 -12.84 12.61
CA ALA A 41 2.12 -13.67 12.92
C ALA A 41 0.81 -13.08 12.37
N GLU A 42 0.75 -11.75 12.26
CA GLU A 42 -0.41 -10.99 11.80
C GLU A 42 0.00 -9.84 10.88
N PRO A 43 -0.90 -9.37 9.98
CA PRO A 43 -0.60 -8.24 9.12
C PRO A 43 -0.50 -6.94 9.91
N VAL A 44 0.57 -6.17 9.65
CA VAL A 44 0.81 -4.87 10.29
C VAL A 44 0.70 -3.75 9.27
N LEU A 45 -0.10 -2.73 9.58
CA LEU A 45 -0.24 -1.54 8.75
C LEU A 45 1.03 -0.68 8.82
N HIS A 46 1.60 -0.37 7.66
CA HIS A 46 2.78 0.47 7.57
C HIS A 46 2.40 1.96 7.64
N ILE A 47 2.97 2.68 8.62
CA ILE A 47 2.57 4.06 8.98
C ILE A 47 2.67 5.04 7.81
N ALA A 48 3.71 4.94 6.99
CA ALA A 48 3.89 5.83 5.84
C ALA A 48 2.80 5.71 4.75
N PHE A 49 2.03 4.60 4.75
CA PHE A 49 1.02 4.34 3.73
C PHE A 49 -0.42 4.49 4.22
N ILE A 50 -0.62 4.90 5.48
CA ILE A 50 -1.95 4.99 6.09
C ILE A 50 -2.86 5.95 5.33
N ASP A 51 -2.36 7.12 4.91
CA ASP A 51 -3.13 8.08 4.12
C ASP A 51 -3.51 7.53 2.73
N SER A 52 -2.61 6.73 2.14
CA SER A 52 -2.86 6.08 0.85
C SER A 52 -3.89 4.96 0.98
N ILE A 53 -3.80 4.16 2.04
CA ILE A 53 -4.77 3.11 2.38
C ILE A 53 -6.14 3.74 2.62
N HIS A 54 -6.21 4.82 3.40
CA HIS A 54 -7.45 5.56 3.63
C HIS A 54 -8.09 6.07 2.33
N LYS A 55 -7.29 6.59 1.39
CA LYS A 55 -7.78 7.01 0.06
C LYS A 55 -8.31 5.83 -0.76
N LEU A 56 -7.66 4.67 -0.71
CA LEU A 56 -8.06 3.47 -1.43
C LEU A 56 -9.35 2.86 -0.85
N LEU A 57 -9.45 2.73 0.47
CA LEU A 57 -10.65 2.23 1.15
C LEU A 57 -11.88 3.09 0.83
N ASN A 58 -11.70 4.42 0.78
CA ASN A 58 -12.80 5.33 0.47
C ASN A 58 -13.19 5.40 -1.02
N SER A 59 -12.36 4.90 -1.93
CA SER A 59 -12.60 4.99 -3.38
C SER A 59 -12.98 3.66 -4.04
N THR A 60 -12.75 2.54 -3.35
CA THR A 60 -13.07 1.21 -3.81
C THR A 60 -14.36 0.70 -3.17
N CYS A 61 -15.05 -0.21 -3.86
CA CYS A 61 -16.20 -0.91 -3.31
C CYS A 61 -15.73 -2.15 -2.55
N ARG A 62 -16.24 -2.34 -1.33
CA ARG A 62 -15.85 -3.47 -0.45
C ARG A 62 -16.25 -4.83 -1.00
N SER A 63 -17.33 -4.88 -1.79
CA SER A 63 -17.89 -6.15 -2.28
C SER A 63 -17.38 -6.57 -3.66
N CYS A 64 -17.12 -5.63 -4.57
CA CYS A 64 -16.66 -5.95 -5.92
C CYS A 64 -15.22 -5.50 -6.18
N SER A 65 -14.58 -4.83 -5.22
CA SER A 65 -13.20 -4.32 -5.30
C SER A 65 -12.93 -3.37 -6.48
N ARG A 66 -13.98 -2.91 -7.17
CA ARG A 66 -13.89 -1.94 -8.25
C ARG A 66 -13.92 -0.52 -7.69
N LEU A 67 -13.38 0.42 -8.47
CA LEU A 67 -13.55 1.84 -8.18
C LEU A 67 -15.03 2.22 -8.20
N LYS A 68 -15.45 3.04 -7.24
CA LYS A 68 -16.79 3.62 -7.15
C LYS A 68 -16.93 4.76 -8.16
N VAL A 69 -16.74 4.44 -9.43
CA VAL A 69 -16.86 5.36 -10.56
C VAL A 69 -17.48 4.57 -11.71
N SER A 70 -18.40 5.20 -12.45
CA SER A 70 -18.99 4.56 -13.63
C SER A 70 -17.95 4.31 -14.71
N GLN A 71 -18.16 3.25 -15.50
CA GLN A 71 -17.23 2.86 -16.55
C GLN A 71 -17.06 3.96 -17.61
N GLU A 72 -18.15 4.67 -17.95
CA GLU A 72 -18.13 5.78 -18.92
C GLU A 72 -17.13 6.89 -18.54
N ILE A 73 -17.04 7.21 -17.25
CA ILE A 73 -16.11 8.23 -16.75
C ILE A 73 -14.68 7.71 -16.82
N LEU A 74 -14.46 6.44 -16.48
CA LEU A 74 -13.14 5.79 -16.57
C LEU A 74 -12.64 5.73 -18.02
N ASP A 75 -13.53 5.45 -18.96
CA ASP A 75 -13.21 5.42 -20.40
C ASP A 75 -12.85 6.82 -20.89
N GLY A 76 -13.55 7.86 -20.41
CA GLY A 76 -13.19 9.26 -20.64
C GLY A 76 -11.76 9.58 -20.22
N PHE A 77 -11.40 9.26 -18.97
CA PHE A 77 -10.03 9.46 -18.47
C PHE A 77 -8.98 8.62 -19.21
N THR A 78 -9.36 7.42 -19.66
CA THR A 78 -8.47 6.54 -20.44
C THR A 78 -8.15 7.13 -21.80
N LYS A 79 -9.14 7.70 -22.49
CA LYS A 79 -8.94 8.45 -23.74
C LYS A 79 -8.02 9.66 -23.50
N THR A 80 -8.24 10.41 -22.42
CA THR A 80 -7.38 11.56 -22.07
C THR A 80 -5.92 11.13 -21.87
N LYS A 81 -5.67 9.97 -21.25
CA LYS A 81 -4.31 9.43 -21.06
C LYS A 81 -3.60 9.06 -22.38
N GLN A 82 -4.34 8.69 -23.42
CA GLN A 82 -3.80 8.28 -24.72
C GLN A 82 -3.35 9.46 -25.59
N HIS A 83 -3.93 10.65 -25.44
CA HIS A 83 -3.50 11.86 -26.13
C HIS A 83 -2.16 12.38 -25.57
N LYS A 84 -1.04 11.81 -26.05
CA LYS A 84 0.34 12.09 -25.61
C LYS A 84 0.86 13.51 -25.90
N THR A 85 0.15 14.33 -26.68
CA THR A 85 0.72 15.51 -27.35
C THR A 85 0.85 16.77 -26.46
N SER A 86 0.24 16.85 -25.27
CA SER A 86 0.39 18.03 -24.38
C SER A 86 0.27 17.71 -22.89
N TYR A 87 0.60 16.48 -22.49
CA TYR A 87 0.54 16.11 -21.06
C TYR A 87 1.75 16.66 -20.31
N SER A 88 1.61 17.87 -19.76
CA SER A 88 2.51 18.36 -18.72
C SER A 88 2.53 17.36 -17.54
N ILE A 89 3.66 17.25 -16.84
CA ILE A 89 3.81 16.41 -15.65
C ILE A 89 2.73 16.74 -14.59
N VAL A 90 2.32 18.01 -14.53
CA VAL A 90 1.26 18.53 -13.65
C VAL A 90 -0.09 17.91 -14.00
N SER A 91 -0.44 17.86 -15.28
CA SER A 91 -1.70 17.28 -15.75
C SER A 91 -1.81 15.80 -15.38
N ARG A 92 -0.71 15.04 -15.37
CA ARG A 92 -0.71 13.61 -14.99
C ARG A 92 -1.04 13.38 -13.51
N LYS A 93 -0.58 14.26 -12.62
CA LYS A 93 -0.83 14.15 -11.18
C LYS A 93 -2.28 14.47 -10.79
N ARG A 94 -2.98 15.31 -11.57
CA ARG A 94 -4.34 15.76 -11.26
C ARG A 94 -5.44 14.73 -11.52
N ILE A 95 -5.26 13.87 -12.54
CA ILE A 95 -6.24 12.85 -12.91
C ILE A 95 -6.60 11.91 -11.75
N PRO A 96 -5.63 11.26 -11.06
CA PRO A 96 -5.98 10.34 -9.98
C PRO A 96 -6.69 11.05 -8.84
N GLU A 97 -6.34 12.30 -8.52
CA GLU A 97 -7.04 13.09 -7.50
C GLU A 97 -8.51 13.33 -7.89
N GLN A 98 -8.77 13.70 -9.15
CA GLN A 98 -10.13 13.88 -9.66
C GLN A 98 -10.96 12.58 -9.62
N ILE A 99 -10.33 11.43 -9.91
CA ILE A 99 -11.00 10.12 -9.82
C ILE A 99 -11.35 9.81 -8.36
N LEU A 100 -10.42 10.04 -7.44
CA LEU A 100 -10.63 9.81 -6.00
C LEU A 100 -11.74 10.71 -5.44
N ASP A 101 -11.79 11.98 -5.83
CA ASP A 101 -12.82 12.91 -5.38
C ASP A 101 -14.21 12.57 -5.92
N LYS A 102 -14.30 12.04 -7.15
CA LYS A 102 -15.56 11.51 -7.69
C LYS A 102 -15.98 10.23 -6.96
N ALA A 103 -15.02 9.34 -6.68
CA ALA A 103 -15.30 8.06 -6.02
C ALA A 103 -15.78 8.20 -4.58
N LYS A 104 -15.22 9.16 -3.83
CA LYS A 104 -15.62 9.43 -2.43
C LYS A 104 -17.06 9.88 -2.29
N LYS A 105 -17.61 10.59 -3.29
CA LYS A 105 -18.98 11.13 -3.25
C LYS A 105 -20.05 10.07 -3.46
N GLN A 106 -19.71 8.95 -4.08
CA GLN A 106 -20.67 7.88 -4.35
C GLN A 106 -20.89 7.00 -3.10
N LYS A 107 -22.13 7.03 -2.60
CA LYS A 107 -22.62 6.16 -1.52
C LYS A 107 -23.03 4.78 -2.00
N GLU A 108 -23.48 4.66 -3.24
CA GLU A 108 -23.86 3.40 -3.86
C GLU A 108 -22.86 3.03 -4.95
N CYS A 109 -22.49 1.75 -5.05
CA CYS A 109 -21.56 1.30 -6.08
C CYS A 109 -22.26 1.16 -7.45
N PRO A 110 -21.76 1.83 -8.50
CA PRO A 110 -22.36 1.76 -9.85
C PRO A 110 -22.20 0.40 -10.54
N HIS A 111 -21.41 -0.51 -9.98
CA HIS A 111 -21.16 -1.84 -10.57
C HIS A 111 -21.97 -2.97 -9.92
N CYS A 112 -22.32 -2.83 -8.63
CA CYS A 112 -22.98 -3.91 -7.88
C CYS A 112 -24.18 -3.46 -7.04
N GLY A 113 -24.53 -2.17 -7.05
CA GLY A 113 -25.69 -1.63 -6.32
C GLY A 113 -25.60 -1.67 -4.79
N LYS A 114 -24.48 -2.12 -4.22
CA LYS A 114 -24.32 -2.18 -2.76
C LYS A 114 -24.01 -0.80 -2.18
N VAL A 115 -24.73 -0.45 -1.12
CA VAL A 115 -24.48 0.73 -0.29
C VAL A 115 -23.12 0.59 0.38
N GLN A 116 -22.36 1.69 0.42
CA GLN A 116 -21.06 1.78 1.04
C GLN A 116 -21.20 2.63 2.31
N TYR A 117 -20.68 2.11 3.41
CA TYR A 117 -20.73 2.75 4.71
C TYR A 117 -19.61 3.79 4.87
N GLU A 118 -19.80 4.70 5.84
CA GLU A 118 -18.80 5.70 6.18
C GLU A 118 -17.63 5.05 6.95
N LEU A 119 -16.41 5.39 6.54
CA LEU A 119 -15.18 4.95 7.20
C LEU A 119 -14.69 6.07 8.12
N ILE A 120 -14.60 5.80 9.42
CA ILE A 120 -13.97 6.71 10.39
C ILE A 120 -12.50 6.34 10.46
N PHE A 121 -11.63 7.33 10.25
CA PHE A 121 -10.21 7.18 10.49
C PHE A 121 -9.83 7.80 11.84
N THR A 122 -9.43 6.95 12.79
CA THR A 122 -8.88 7.39 14.07
C THR A 122 -7.36 7.18 14.04
N LYS A 123 -6.62 8.28 14.19
CA LYS A 123 -5.15 8.26 14.16
C LYS A 123 -4.62 7.46 15.37
N PRO A 124 -3.52 6.70 15.24
CA PRO A 124 -2.61 6.67 14.10
C PRO A 124 -2.94 5.63 13.01
N THR A 125 -3.58 4.50 13.33
CA THR A 125 -3.68 3.31 12.44
C THR A 125 -5.07 2.69 12.34
N ILE A 126 -6.08 3.24 13.02
CA ILE A 126 -7.35 2.55 13.23
C ILE A 126 -8.39 3.04 12.21
N PHE A 127 -9.05 2.08 11.55
CA PHE A 127 -10.14 2.31 10.62
C PHE A 127 -11.40 1.61 11.13
N ILE A 128 -12.49 2.35 11.31
CA ILE A 128 -13.76 1.83 11.84
C ILE A 128 -14.83 2.02 10.77
N GLU A 129 -15.66 1.00 10.51
CA GLU A 129 -16.81 1.11 9.62
C GLU A 129 -18.09 1.33 10.43
N LYS A 130 -18.83 2.40 10.11
CA LYS A 130 -20.17 2.62 10.69
C LYS A 130 -21.22 1.80 9.95
N THR A 131 -21.52 0.60 10.45
CA THR A 131 -22.68 -0.18 9.97
C THR A 131 -23.93 0.14 10.78
N GLU A 132 -25.12 -0.10 10.21
CA GLU A 132 -26.42 0.10 10.89
C GLU A 132 -26.60 -0.83 12.12
N LEU A 133 -25.74 -1.85 12.27
CA LEU A 133 -25.76 -2.83 13.36
C LEU A 133 -24.73 -2.53 14.48
N GLY A 134 -24.04 -1.39 14.41
CA GLY A 134 -23.00 -1.00 15.38
C GLY A 134 -21.61 -0.86 14.77
N GLU A 135 -20.70 -0.27 15.56
CA GLU A 135 -19.31 0.01 15.19
C GLU A 135 -18.51 -1.29 15.16
N ASN A 136 -17.97 -1.66 13.98
CA ASN A 136 -16.98 -2.73 13.81
C ASN A 136 -15.67 -2.17 13.27
#